data_AF-X1JKK4-F1
#
_entry.id   AF-X1JKK4-F1
#
_cell.length_a   1.000
_cell.length_b   1.000
_cell.length_c   1.000
_cell.angle_alpha   90.00
_cell.angle_beta   90.00
_cell.angle_gamma   90.00
#
_symmetry.space_group_name_H-M   'P 1'
#
loop_
_entity.id
_entity.type
_entity.pdbx_description
1 polymer ?
#
loop_
_entity_poly.entity_id
_entity_poly.type
_entity_poly.pdbx_seq_one_letter_code
_entity_poly.pdbx_strand_id
1 'polypeptide(L)'
;MFGKSEKTRDSLFNEYTISEQFIEIVSENPLNARKEYINNVSKGKIVCPACKEKINKNIKIKLGVSERIEVISTSAEPIHPNHRPPYINAVPLMDIIRAVKKIKSTNSVTVLKSYDKMLNELGTEFDILIDKEIEEIKKSDEKIASVIEAIRNNKVEYTPGGGGTYGQIQLEI
;
A
#
# COMPACT_ATOMS: atom_id res chain seq x y z
N MET A 1 54.68 -13.64 1.46
CA MET A 1 53.38 -13.94 2.13
C MET A 1 52.48 -12.73 1.94
N PHE A 2 51.55 -12.79 1.00
CA PHE A 2 50.62 -11.69 0.75
C PHE A 2 49.58 -11.68 1.88
N GLY A 3 49.57 -10.59 2.65
CA GLY A 3 48.65 -10.40 3.77
C GLY A 3 47.21 -10.51 3.28
N LYS A 4 46.40 -11.32 3.96
CA LYS A 4 44.95 -11.29 3.79
C LYS A 4 44.47 -9.91 4.21
N SER A 5 44.05 -9.09 3.25
CA SER A 5 43.26 -7.91 3.59
C SER A 5 41.96 -8.42 4.20
N GLU A 6 41.74 -8.17 5.48
CA GLU A 6 40.40 -8.18 6.06
C GLU A 6 39.61 -7.07 5.38
N LYS A 7 39.03 -7.39 4.22
CA LYS A 7 37.88 -6.64 3.74
C LYS A 7 36.75 -7.01 4.70
N THR A 8 36.59 -6.21 5.75
CA THR A 8 35.27 -5.99 6.34
C THR A 8 34.35 -5.71 5.15
N ARG A 9 33.57 -6.72 4.77
CA ARG A 9 32.46 -6.51 3.84
C ARG A 9 31.52 -5.61 4.60
N ASP A 10 31.60 -4.33 4.31
CA ASP A 10 30.65 -3.33 4.76
C ASP A 10 29.32 -3.69 4.07
N SER A 11 28.63 -4.63 4.69
CA SER A 11 27.33 -5.11 4.26
C SER A 11 26.35 -4.14 4.88
N LEU A 12 25.67 -3.34 4.05
CA LEU A 12 24.70 -2.32 4.46
C LEU A 12 23.51 -2.85 5.30
N PHE A 13 23.55 -4.11 5.71
CA PHE A 13 22.44 -4.86 6.30
C PHE A 13 22.87 -5.65 7.55
N ASN A 14 23.96 -5.23 8.20
CA ASN A 14 24.45 -5.95 9.39
C ASN A 14 23.50 -5.81 10.59
N GLU A 15 22.70 -4.74 10.64
CA GLU A 15 21.75 -4.48 11.72
C GLU A 15 20.37 -4.17 11.15
N TYR A 16 19.36 -4.89 11.66
CA TYR A 16 17.97 -4.68 11.30
C TYR A 16 17.06 -4.95 12.50
N THR A 17 15.91 -4.31 12.52
CA THR A 17 14.81 -4.59 13.45
C THR A 17 13.60 -5.08 12.67
N ILE A 18 12.69 -5.77 13.37
CA ILE A 18 11.42 -6.23 12.81
C ILE A 18 10.33 -5.50 13.57
N SER A 19 9.66 -4.56 12.92
CA SER A 19 8.41 -3.99 13.42
C SER A 19 7.23 -4.92 13.09
N GLU A 20 6.03 -4.58 13.57
CA GLU A 20 4.83 -5.36 13.26
C GLU A 20 4.57 -5.47 11.75
N GLN A 21 5.06 -4.49 10.99
CA GLN A 21 4.72 -4.31 9.58
C GLN A 21 5.94 -4.47 8.64
N PHE A 22 7.16 -4.14 9.09
CA PHE A 22 8.33 -4.07 8.22
C PHE A 22 9.62 -4.58 8.85
N ILE A 23 10.61 -4.84 7.98
CA ILE A 23 12.01 -5.00 8.38
C ILE A 23 12.68 -3.65 8.18
N GLU A 24 13.20 -3.08 9.25
CA GLU A 24 13.87 -1.79 9.25
C GLU A 24 15.38 -2.00 9.32
N ILE A 25 16.11 -1.42 8.39
CA ILE A 25 17.56 -1.53 8.31
C ILE A 25 18.18 -0.29 8.95
N VAL A 26 19.09 -0.49 9.90
CA VAL A 26 19.76 0.61 10.61
C VAL A 26 21.02 1.00 9.84
N SER A 27 21.21 2.31 9.64
CA SER A 27 22.40 2.85 8.95
C SER A 27 22.75 4.24 9.46
N GLU A 28 24.06 4.51 9.58
CA GLU A 28 24.59 5.84 9.88
C GLU A 28 24.30 6.87 8.78
N ASN A 29 24.06 6.42 7.54
CA ASN A 29 23.64 7.27 6.41
C ASN A 29 22.44 6.66 5.66
N PRO A 30 21.20 6.90 6.14
CA PRO A 30 19.99 6.27 5.60
C PRO A 30 19.74 6.56 4.12
N LEU A 31 20.07 7.77 3.64
CA LEU A 31 19.83 8.17 2.25
C LEU A 31 20.73 7.41 1.27
N ASN A 32 22.02 7.29 1.60
CA ASN A 32 22.95 6.52 0.78
C ASN A 32 22.63 5.03 0.84
N ALA A 33 22.33 4.52 2.05
CA ALA A 33 21.95 3.13 2.25
C ALA A 33 20.69 2.74 1.45
N ARG A 34 19.67 3.61 1.41
CA ARG A 34 18.47 3.40 0.61
C ARG A 34 18.79 3.29 -0.88
N LYS A 35 19.58 4.20 -1.42
CA LYS A 35 19.97 4.19 -2.86
C LYS A 35 20.71 2.90 -3.22
N GLU A 36 21.67 2.51 -2.38
CA GLU A 36 22.43 1.28 -2.60
C GLU A 36 21.56 0.03 -2.46
N TYR A 37 20.67 -0.01 -1.46
CA TYR A 37 19.68 -1.06 -1.28
C TYR A 37 18.82 -1.23 -2.53
N ILE A 38 18.18 -0.17 -3.01
CA ILE A 38 17.34 -0.19 -4.22
C ILE A 38 18.13 -0.71 -5.43
N ASN A 39 19.36 -0.25 -5.63
CA ASN A 39 20.24 -0.71 -6.71
C ASN A 39 20.63 -2.19 -6.59
N ASN A 40 20.81 -2.71 -5.39
CA ASN A 40 21.16 -4.12 -5.17
C ASN A 40 19.94 -5.05 -5.25
N VAL A 41 18.78 -4.61 -4.75
CA VAL A 41 17.50 -5.32 -4.90
C VAL A 41 17.11 -5.42 -6.37
N SER A 42 17.26 -4.33 -7.15
CA SER A 42 16.96 -4.33 -8.59
C SER A 42 17.80 -5.34 -9.38
N LYS A 43 19.04 -5.63 -8.92
CA LYS A 43 19.94 -6.64 -9.49
C LYS A 43 19.71 -8.04 -8.91
N GLY A 44 18.73 -8.22 -8.03
CA GLY A 44 18.40 -9.49 -7.39
C GLY A 44 19.50 -10.03 -6.47
N LYS A 45 20.29 -9.12 -5.87
CA LYS A 45 21.45 -9.43 -5.01
C LYS A 45 21.12 -9.48 -3.52
N ILE A 46 19.97 -8.97 -3.10
CA ILE A 46 19.58 -8.92 -1.69
C ILE A 46 18.69 -10.10 -1.31
N VAL A 47 19.07 -10.77 -0.23
CA VAL A 47 18.30 -11.81 0.45
C VAL A 47 17.74 -11.21 1.75
N CYS A 48 16.49 -11.52 2.07
CA CYS A 48 15.86 -11.08 3.30
C CYS A 48 16.60 -11.66 4.53
N PRO A 49 17.20 -10.81 5.39
CA PRO A 49 17.97 -11.29 6.55
C PRO A 49 17.06 -11.98 7.57
N ALA A 50 15.87 -11.44 7.83
CA ALA A 50 14.90 -12.06 8.75
C ALA A 50 14.43 -13.45 8.30
N CYS A 51 14.20 -13.66 7.00
CA CYS A 51 13.84 -14.99 6.48
C CYS A 51 15.02 -15.97 6.57
N LYS A 52 16.25 -15.49 6.38
CA LYS A 52 17.44 -16.30 6.53
C LYS A 52 17.64 -16.72 7.99
N GLU A 53 17.42 -15.81 8.93
CA GLU A 53 17.55 -16.08 10.37
C GLU A 53 16.43 -16.97 10.90
N LYS A 54 15.17 -16.60 10.68
CA LYS A 54 14.01 -17.28 11.29
C LYS A 54 13.70 -18.66 10.71
N ILE A 55 13.90 -18.84 9.40
CA ILE A 55 13.49 -20.06 8.68
C ILE A 55 14.57 -20.65 7.77
N ASN A 56 15.80 -20.14 7.82
CA ASN A 56 16.95 -20.62 7.02
C ASN A 56 16.72 -20.69 5.50
N LYS A 57 15.87 -19.79 4.95
CA LYS A 57 15.61 -19.72 3.50
C LYS A 57 16.20 -18.46 2.87
N ASN A 58 16.83 -18.64 1.71
CA ASN A 58 17.34 -17.53 0.91
C ASN A 58 16.22 -16.92 0.04
N ILE A 59 15.34 -16.12 0.66
CA ILE A 59 14.28 -15.41 -0.05
C ILE A 59 14.83 -14.10 -0.59
N LYS A 60 14.86 -13.96 -1.92
CA LYS A 60 15.27 -12.70 -2.57
C LYS A 60 14.20 -11.64 -2.38
N ILE A 61 14.61 -10.45 -1.96
CA ILE A 61 13.71 -9.29 -1.90
C ILE A 61 13.35 -8.88 -3.34
N LYS A 62 12.07 -8.58 -3.56
CA LYS A 62 11.56 -8.05 -4.83
C LYS A 62 11.48 -6.53 -4.74
N LEU A 63 11.94 -5.86 -5.80
CA LEU A 63 11.82 -4.41 -5.89
C LEU A 63 10.34 -4.04 -5.99
N GLY A 64 9.89 -3.10 -5.14
CA GLY A 64 8.52 -2.56 -5.21
C GLY A 64 8.34 -1.67 -6.43
N VAL A 65 7.07 -1.42 -6.79
CA VAL A 65 6.73 -0.55 -7.92
C VAL A 65 7.16 0.90 -7.64
N SER A 66 6.97 1.38 -6.40
CA SER A 66 7.41 2.72 -6.00
C SER A 66 8.91 2.90 -6.17
N GLU A 67 9.72 1.97 -5.64
CA GLU A 67 11.17 2.04 -5.80
C GLU A 67 11.60 1.86 -7.26
N ARG A 68 10.85 1.08 -8.05
CA ARG A 68 11.13 0.98 -9.49
C ARG A 68 10.93 2.32 -10.20
N ILE A 69 9.92 3.10 -9.82
CA ILE A 69 9.71 4.46 -10.33
C ILE A 69 10.89 5.36 -9.93
N GLU A 70 11.35 5.30 -8.67
CA GLU A 70 12.54 6.05 -8.21
C GLU A 70 13.80 5.75 -9.03
N VAL A 71 13.98 4.51 -9.50
CA VAL A 71 15.14 4.10 -10.30
C VAL A 71 15.12 4.68 -11.71
N ILE A 72 13.93 4.86 -12.31
CA ILE A 72 13.79 5.25 -13.72
C ILE A 72 13.37 6.71 -13.89
N SER A 73 13.00 7.41 -12.82
CA SER A 73 12.60 8.81 -12.89
C SER A 73 13.77 9.69 -13.30
N THR A 74 13.48 10.70 -14.12
CA THR A 74 14.45 11.71 -14.54
C THR A 74 14.38 12.98 -13.70
N SER A 75 13.39 13.08 -12.81
CA SER A 75 13.20 14.18 -11.86
C SER A 75 13.25 13.65 -10.42
N ALA A 76 13.70 14.51 -9.50
CA ALA A 76 13.74 14.20 -8.07
C ALA A 76 12.33 14.13 -7.46
N GLU A 77 11.41 14.96 -7.95
CA GLU A 77 10.02 15.01 -7.52
C GLU A 77 9.06 14.71 -8.69
N PRO A 78 7.83 14.25 -8.42
CA PRO A 78 6.80 14.09 -9.43
C PRO A 78 6.46 15.44 -10.09
N ILE A 79 6.60 15.51 -11.42
CA ILE A 79 6.21 16.68 -12.21
C ILE A 79 4.96 16.32 -13.01
N HIS A 80 3.86 17.01 -12.73
CA HIS A 80 2.60 16.84 -13.42
C HIS A 80 2.34 18.03 -14.37
N PRO A 81 1.97 17.78 -15.64
CA PRO A 81 1.62 18.87 -16.53
C PRO A 81 0.26 19.47 -16.13
N ASN A 82 0.05 20.75 -16.44
CA ASN A 82 -1.16 21.50 -16.04
C ASN A 82 -2.48 20.88 -16.55
N HIS A 83 -2.44 20.10 -17.62
CA HIS A 83 -3.62 19.46 -18.22
C HIS A 83 -3.93 18.08 -17.63
N ARG A 84 -3.14 17.56 -16.69
CA ARG A 84 -3.37 16.25 -16.09
C ARG A 84 -4.54 16.34 -15.09
N PRO A 85 -5.63 15.56 -15.28
CA PRO A 85 -6.70 15.50 -14.29
C PRO A 85 -6.21 14.95 -12.94
N PRO A 86 -6.89 15.30 -11.83
CA PRO A 86 -6.57 14.73 -10.53
C PRO A 86 -6.79 13.21 -10.54
N TYR A 87 -5.99 12.49 -9.75
CA TYR A 87 -6.21 11.07 -9.50
C TYR A 87 -7.27 10.92 -8.41
N ILE A 88 -8.31 10.14 -8.67
CA ILE A 88 -9.38 9.87 -7.70
C ILE A 88 -9.11 8.53 -7.04
N ASN A 89 -8.92 8.54 -5.72
CA ASN A 89 -8.86 7.34 -4.91
C ASN A 89 -10.27 6.82 -4.69
N ALA A 90 -10.56 5.60 -5.11
CA ALA A 90 -11.84 4.95 -4.89
C ALA A 90 -11.62 3.51 -4.42
N VAL A 91 -12.48 3.06 -3.50
CA VAL A 91 -12.54 1.67 -3.02
C VAL A 91 -13.86 1.10 -3.52
N PRO A 92 -13.89 -0.14 -4.03
CA PRO A 92 -15.14 -0.75 -4.47
C PRO A 92 -16.23 -0.69 -3.39
N LEU A 93 -17.45 -0.34 -3.78
CA LEU A 93 -18.57 -0.15 -2.85
C LEU A 93 -18.87 -1.44 -2.07
N MET A 94 -18.70 -2.61 -2.69
CA MET A 94 -18.82 -3.90 -2.00
C MET A 94 -17.82 -4.06 -0.84
N ASP A 95 -16.59 -3.57 -1.00
CA ASP A 95 -15.57 -3.63 0.07
C ASP A 95 -15.89 -2.66 1.20
N ILE A 96 -16.40 -1.47 0.87
CA ILE A 96 -16.91 -0.51 1.86
C ILE A 96 -18.06 -1.13 2.66
N ILE A 97 -19.08 -1.65 1.98
CA ILE A 97 -20.25 -2.29 2.60
C ILE A 97 -19.81 -3.43 3.51
N ARG A 98 -18.93 -4.30 2.99
CA ARG A 98 -18.43 -5.45 3.72
C ARG A 98 -17.67 -5.04 4.98
N ALA A 99 -16.81 -4.02 4.89
CA ALA A 99 -16.07 -3.48 6.02
C ALA A 99 -17.00 -2.91 7.10
N VAL A 100 -17.93 -2.03 6.70
CA VAL A 100 -18.92 -1.41 7.61
C VAL A 100 -19.78 -2.45 8.31
N LYS A 101 -20.21 -3.50 7.59
CA LYS A 101 -21.03 -4.59 8.13
C LYS A 101 -20.21 -5.66 8.87
N LYS A 102 -18.88 -5.53 8.95
CA LYS A 102 -17.95 -6.49 9.58
C LYS A 102 -18.09 -7.91 9.01
N ILE A 103 -18.29 -8.00 7.70
CA ILE A 103 -18.42 -9.26 6.96
C ILE A 103 -17.06 -9.58 6.28
N LYS A 104 -16.71 -10.86 6.15
CA LYS A 104 -15.42 -11.25 5.54
C LYS A 104 -15.46 -11.36 4.02
N SER A 105 -16.61 -11.73 3.44
CA SER A 105 -16.75 -11.98 2.00
C SER A 105 -17.66 -10.95 1.35
N THR A 106 -17.23 -10.43 0.19
CA THR A 106 -18.06 -9.58 -0.68
C THR A 106 -19.24 -10.34 -1.29
N ASN A 107 -19.15 -11.67 -1.40
CA ASN A 107 -20.20 -12.54 -1.94
C ASN A 107 -21.28 -12.91 -0.92
N SER A 108 -21.24 -12.35 0.29
CA SER A 108 -22.30 -12.58 1.28
C SER A 108 -23.63 -12.02 0.78
N VAL A 109 -24.72 -12.78 0.96
CA VAL A 109 -26.08 -12.33 0.63
C VAL A 109 -26.40 -10.97 1.25
N THR A 110 -25.92 -10.69 2.46
CA THR A 110 -26.12 -9.40 3.12
C THR A 110 -25.39 -8.26 2.44
N VAL A 111 -24.17 -8.50 1.94
CA VAL A 111 -23.38 -7.49 1.21
C VAL A 111 -24.02 -7.22 -0.14
N LEU A 112 -24.34 -8.28 -0.90
CA LEU A 112 -24.96 -8.18 -2.22
C LEU A 112 -26.31 -7.46 -2.16
N LYS A 113 -27.18 -7.81 -1.22
CA LYS A 113 -28.46 -7.11 -1.03
C LYS A 113 -28.29 -5.63 -0.71
N SER A 114 -27.28 -5.28 0.09
CA SER A 114 -27.01 -3.87 0.43
C SER A 114 -26.45 -3.11 -0.77
N TYR A 115 -25.58 -3.75 -1.56
CA TYR A 115 -25.03 -3.20 -2.79
C TYR A 115 -26.14 -2.94 -3.81
N ASP A 116 -26.97 -3.96 -4.08
CA ASP A 116 -28.11 -3.85 -5.01
C ASP A 116 -29.12 -2.79 -4.55
N LYS A 117 -29.40 -2.70 -3.25
CA LYS A 117 -30.26 -1.66 -2.69
C LYS A 117 -29.71 -0.27 -3.00
N MET A 118 -28.42 -0.03 -2.71
CA MET A 118 -27.79 1.26 -2.96
C MET A 118 -27.77 1.61 -4.45
N LEU A 119 -27.49 0.64 -5.34
CA LEU A 119 -27.53 0.89 -6.77
C LEU A 119 -28.94 1.31 -7.24
N ASN A 120 -29.97 0.61 -6.77
CA ASN A 120 -31.36 0.92 -7.14
C ASN A 120 -31.82 2.29 -6.61
N GLU A 121 -31.37 2.71 -5.43
CA GLU A 121 -31.77 3.97 -4.80
C GLU A 121 -30.95 5.17 -5.29
N LEU A 122 -29.65 4.98 -5.58
CA LEU A 122 -28.69 6.07 -5.74
C LEU A 122 -28.06 6.15 -7.14
N GLY A 123 -28.15 5.10 -7.96
CA GLY A 123 -27.57 5.07 -9.31
C GLY A 123 -26.38 4.12 -9.42
N THR A 124 -25.43 4.41 -10.31
CA THR A 124 -24.30 3.50 -10.53
C THR A 124 -23.28 3.57 -9.39
N GLU A 125 -22.42 2.54 -9.27
CA GLU A 125 -21.33 2.56 -8.29
C GLU A 125 -20.41 3.78 -8.47
N PHE A 126 -20.11 4.13 -9.73
CA PHE A 126 -19.29 5.31 -10.04
C PHE A 126 -19.93 6.58 -9.48
N ASP A 127 -21.23 6.78 -9.75
CA ASP A 127 -21.97 7.95 -9.25
C ASP A 127 -21.92 7.97 -7.72
N ILE A 128 -22.20 6.84 -7.06
CA ILE A 128 -22.20 6.73 -5.59
C ILE A 128 -20.83 7.02 -5.00
N LEU A 129 -19.74 6.56 -5.61
CA LEU A 129 -18.39 6.72 -5.06
C LEU A 129 -17.83 8.12 -5.31
N ILE A 130 -18.24 8.82 -6.36
CA ILE A 130 -17.56 10.05 -6.82
C ILE A 130 -18.48 11.27 -6.78
N ASP A 131 -19.65 11.20 -7.41
CA ASP A 131 -20.45 12.40 -7.74
C ASP A 131 -21.63 12.64 -6.81
N LYS A 132 -22.29 11.56 -6.33
CA LYS A 132 -23.54 11.62 -5.55
C LYS A 132 -23.34 12.40 -4.26
N GLU A 133 -24.28 13.26 -3.87
CA GLU A 133 -24.16 14.04 -2.63
C GLU A 133 -24.14 13.14 -1.39
N ILE A 134 -23.24 13.41 -0.44
CA ILE A 134 -23.10 12.59 0.78
C ILE A 134 -24.42 12.52 1.57
N GLU A 135 -25.19 13.61 1.61
CA GLU A 135 -26.49 13.65 2.30
C GLU A 135 -27.55 12.73 1.65
N GLU A 136 -27.45 12.45 0.35
CA GLU A 136 -28.31 11.45 -0.29
C GLU A 136 -27.89 10.03 0.09
N ILE A 137 -26.58 9.77 0.15
CA ILE A 137 -26.04 8.46 0.55
C ILE A 137 -26.38 8.16 2.02
N LYS A 138 -26.30 9.16 2.91
CA LYS A 138 -26.64 9.04 4.34
C LYS A 138 -28.08 8.55 4.55
N LYS A 139 -29.02 8.92 3.67
CA LYS A 139 -30.41 8.44 3.72
C LYS A 139 -30.52 6.93 3.47
N SER A 140 -29.60 6.36 2.68
CA SER A 140 -29.58 4.91 2.40
C SER A 140 -28.85 4.13 3.49
N ASP A 141 -27.65 4.58 3.89
CA ASP A 141 -26.85 4.02 5.00
C ASP A 141 -25.81 5.06 5.48
N GLU A 142 -26.01 5.57 6.71
CA GLU A 142 -25.17 6.60 7.32
C GLU A 142 -23.69 6.18 7.45
N LYS A 143 -23.42 4.92 7.83
CA LYS A 143 -22.06 4.46 8.06
C LYS A 143 -21.30 4.32 6.75
N ILE A 144 -21.96 3.82 5.71
CA ILE A 144 -21.36 3.74 4.37
C ILE A 144 -21.08 5.14 3.83
N ALA A 145 -21.99 6.10 4.06
CA ALA A 145 -21.79 7.48 3.66
C ALA A 145 -20.57 8.13 4.33
N SER A 146 -20.37 7.91 5.64
CA SER A 146 -19.18 8.39 6.37
C SER A 146 -17.87 7.85 5.80
N VAL A 147 -17.85 6.57 5.42
CA VAL A 147 -16.66 5.97 4.79
C VAL A 147 -16.40 6.54 3.40
N ILE A 148 -17.43 6.69 2.56
CA ILE A 148 -17.29 7.32 1.23
C ILE A 148 -16.81 8.77 1.37
N GLU A 149 -17.40 9.54 2.29
CA GLU A 149 -16.99 10.91 2.57
C GLU A 149 -15.50 10.99 2.98
N ALA A 150 -15.04 10.09 3.85
CA ALA A 150 -13.64 10.05 4.24
C ALA A 150 -12.71 9.70 3.07
N ILE A 151 -13.09 8.75 2.21
CA ILE A 151 -12.32 8.40 1.00
C ILE A 151 -12.21 9.60 0.07
N ARG A 152 -13.34 10.26 -0.24
CA ARG A 152 -13.38 11.45 -1.12
C ARG A 152 -12.52 12.61 -0.58
N ASN A 153 -12.43 12.72 0.74
CA ASN A 153 -11.64 13.74 1.42
C ASN A 153 -10.19 13.30 1.75
N ASN A 154 -9.73 12.13 1.27
CA ASN A 154 -8.41 11.56 1.60
C ASN A 154 -8.12 11.48 3.11
N LYS A 155 -9.15 11.18 3.91
CA LYS A 155 -9.05 11.03 5.39
C LYS A 155 -8.86 9.58 5.84
N VAL A 156 -8.73 8.65 4.90
CA VAL A 156 -8.53 7.22 5.17
C VAL A 156 -7.04 6.92 5.26
N GLU A 157 -6.66 6.10 6.24
CA GLU A 157 -5.29 5.62 6.41
C GLU A 157 -5.05 4.37 5.54
N TYR A 158 -3.91 4.36 4.85
CA TYR A 158 -3.48 3.28 3.97
C TYR A 158 -2.18 2.67 4.49
N THR A 159 -2.20 1.38 4.78
CA THR A 159 -0.98 0.61 5.03
C THR A 159 -0.49 0.05 3.71
N PRO A 160 0.72 0.42 3.23
CA PRO A 160 1.22 -0.03 1.95
C PRO A 160 1.44 -1.54 1.92
N GLY A 161 1.12 -2.16 0.78
CA GLY A 161 1.46 -3.56 0.51
C GLY A 161 2.89 -3.73 0.02
N GLY A 162 3.32 -4.98 -0.13
CA GLY A 162 4.68 -5.30 -0.60
C GLY A 162 4.95 -6.79 -0.63
N GLY A 163 5.92 -7.21 -1.46
CA GLY A 163 6.40 -8.59 -1.47
C GLY A 163 5.38 -9.67 -1.85
N GLY A 164 4.26 -9.30 -2.50
CA GLY A 164 3.16 -10.20 -2.85
C GLY A 164 1.96 -10.15 -1.90
N THR A 165 2.02 -9.32 -0.85
CA THR A 165 0.92 -9.07 0.08
C THR A 165 0.22 -7.75 -0.28
N TYR A 166 -1.11 -7.77 -0.33
CA TYR A 166 -1.91 -6.54 -0.51
C TYR A 166 -1.75 -5.60 0.69
N GLY A 167 -1.86 -4.31 0.43
CA GLY A 167 -1.97 -3.30 1.48
C GLY A 167 -3.29 -3.40 2.23
N GLN A 168 -3.44 -2.57 3.25
CA GLN A 168 -4.67 -2.48 4.06
C GLN A 168 -5.21 -1.06 4.00
N ILE A 169 -6.53 -0.95 4.09
CA ILE A 169 -7.25 0.33 4.12
C ILE A 169 -8.05 0.33 5.41
N GLN A 170 -7.83 1.33 6.26
CA GLN A 170 -8.54 1.44 7.52
C GLN A 170 -9.90 2.11 7.28
N LEU A 171 -10.94 1.28 7.11
CA LEU A 171 -12.31 1.73 6.81
C LEU A 171 -13.21 1.80 8.05
N GLU A 172 -12.67 1.60 9.25
CA GLU A 172 -13.39 1.85 10.50
C GLU A 172 -13.21 3.33 10.87
N ILE A 173 -14.31 4.09 10.76
CA ILE A 173 -14.39 5.53 11.01
C ILE A 173 -15.48 5.79 12.04
#